data_AF-A0A0E0UVG5-F1
#
_entry.id   AF-A0A0E0UVG5-F1
#
_cell.length_a   1.000
_cell.length_b   1.000
_cell.length_c   1.000
_cell.angle_alpha   90.00
_cell.angle_beta   90.00
_cell.angle_gamma   90.00
#
_symmetry.space_group_name_H-M   'P 1'
#
loop_
_entity.id
_entity.type
_entity.pdbx_description
1 polymer ?
#
loop_
_entity_poly.entity_id
_entity_poly.type
_entity_poly.pdbx_seq_one_letter_code
_entity_poly.pdbx_strand_id
1 'polypeptide(L)'
;MKSFVTVNSDGYIDMWSNHKLEGFIEVETAENNMNLINVCKIENGKVVLDEKRQQEIIASQRAEKTELELLKQENADMMLYVAEVEQKTQQDNADLLLSLAEAGVL
;
A
#
# COMPACT_ATOMS: atom_id res chain seq x y z
N MET A 1 19.15 26.94 -2.15
CA MET A 1 19.98 26.35 -3.23
C MET A 1 19.19 26.33 -4.53
N LYS A 2 19.84 26.31 -5.69
CA LYS A 2 19.16 26.27 -6.99
C LYS A 2 19.04 24.83 -7.50
N SER A 3 17.89 24.47 -8.05
CA SER A 3 17.64 23.17 -8.68
C SER A 3 16.66 23.33 -9.84
N PHE A 4 16.48 22.29 -10.64
CA PHE A 4 15.59 22.28 -11.79
C PHE A 4 14.49 21.26 -11.56
N VAL A 5 13.23 21.63 -11.81
CA VAL A 5 12.08 20.75 -11.57
C VAL A 5 11.08 20.79 -12.71
N THR A 6 10.31 19.73 -12.86
CA THR A 6 9.07 19.76 -13.66
C THR A 6 7.87 19.75 -12.70
N VAL A 7 6.72 20.18 -13.22
CA VAL A 7 5.46 20.19 -12.48
C VAL A 7 4.40 19.40 -13.22
N ASN A 8 3.60 18.66 -12.47
CA ASN A 8 2.46 17.92 -13.00
C ASN A 8 1.26 18.85 -13.30
N SER A 9 0.16 18.28 -13.80
CA SER A 9 -1.10 18.99 -14.07
C SER A 9 -1.70 19.70 -12.86
N ASP A 10 -1.40 19.22 -11.64
CA ASP A 10 -1.91 19.77 -10.39
C ASP A 10 -0.99 20.90 -9.84
N GLY A 11 0.10 21.20 -10.54
CA GLY A 11 1.09 22.22 -10.15
C GLY A 11 2.07 21.77 -9.06
N TYR A 12 2.18 20.47 -8.80
CA TYR A 12 3.16 19.91 -7.86
C TYR A 12 4.38 19.39 -8.60
N ILE A 13 5.52 19.46 -7.94
CA ILE A 13 6.80 18.98 -8.48
C ILE A 13 6.72 17.47 -8.69
N ASP A 14 6.94 17.01 -9.91
CA ASP A 14 6.92 15.59 -10.27
C ASP A 14 8.33 15.02 -10.56
N MET A 15 9.30 15.87 -10.88
CA MET A 15 10.68 15.47 -11.14
C MET A 15 11.70 16.53 -10.68
N TRP A 16 12.89 16.06 -10.29
CA TRP A 16 14.04 16.89 -9.91
C TRP A 16 15.23 16.63 -10.84
N SER A 17 16.00 17.67 -11.12
CA SER A 17 17.25 17.59 -11.87
C SER A 17 18.30 18.56 -11.32
N ASN A 18 19.55 18.11 -11.33
CA ASN A 18 20.71 18.93 -10.99
C ASN A 18 21.27 19.70 -12.20
N HIS A 19 20.74 19.43 -13.39
CA HIS A 19 21.14 20.05 -14.64
C HIS A 19 19.96 20.74 -15.31
N LYS A 20 20.25 21.85 -16.01
CA LYS A 20 19.26 22.52 -16.83
C LYS A 20 18.90 21.63 -18.02
N LEU A 21 17.66 21.17 -18.05
CA LEU A 21 17.08 20.39 -19.13
C LEU A 21 15.92 21.17 -19.75
N GLU A 22 15.58 20.85 -20.99
CA GLU A 22 14.44 21.45 -21.68
C GLU A 22 13.14 21.06 -20.97
N GLY A 23 12.25 22.04 -20.74
CA GLY A 23 10.99 21.85 -20.01
C GLY A 23 11.11 21.93 -18.47
N PHE A 24 12.32 22.02 -17.92
CA PHE A 24 12.52 22.18 -16.48
C PHE A 24 12.55 23.66 -16.06
N ILE A 25 11.98 23.93 -14.89
CA ILE A 25 11.89 25.25 -14.27
C ILE A 25 13.01 25.36 -13.22
N GLU A 26 13.81 26.42 -13.29
CA GLU A 26 14.79 26.74 -12.24
C GLU A 26 14.06 27.26 -10.99
N VAL A 27 14.33 26.66 -9.85
CA VAL A 27 13.69 26.99 -8.57
C VAL A 27 14.71 27.12 -7.45
N GLU A 28 14.40 27.98 -6.49
CA GLU A 28 15.11 28.05 -5.22
C GLU A 28 14.45 27.08 -4.22
N THR A 29 15.22 26.12 -3.74
CA THR A 29 14.77 25.10 -2.78
C THR A 29 15.67 25.08 -1.54
N ALA A 30 15.18 24.41 -0.49
CA ALA A 30 15.99 23.99 0.64
C ALA A 30 16.35 22.50 0.50
N GLU A 31 17.45 22.07 1.12
CA GLU A 31 17.94 20.68 1.00
C GLU A 31 16.92 19.65 1.49
N ASN A 32 16.15 19.98 2.51
CA ASN A 32 15.07 19.14 3.05
C ASN A 32 13.92 18.91 2.06
N ASN A 33 13.75 19.79 1.07
CA ASN A 33 12.72 19.67 0.05
C ASN A 33 13.20 18.92 -1.20
N MET A 34 14.51 18.68 -1.32
CA MET A 34 15.03 17.91 -2.46
C MET A 34 14.52 16.47 -2.44
N ASN A 35 14.21 15.95 -3.62
CA ASN A 35 13.64 14.62 -3.84
C ASN A 35 12.19 14.46 -3.35
N LEU A 36 11.58 15.49 -2.75
CA LEU A 36 10.16 15.47 -2.42
C LEU A 36 9.34 15.66 -3.70
N ILE A 37 8.53 14.67 -4.02
CA ILE A 37 7.72 14.61 -5.25
C ILE A 37 6.24 14.58 -4.86
N ASN A 38 5.40 15.25 -5.66
CA ASN A 38 3.95 15.36 -5.47
C ASN A 38 3.51 15.99 -4.13
N VAL A 39 4.41 16.67 -3.42
CA VAL A 39 4.12 17.36 -2.14
C VAL A 39 4.62 18.80 -2.11
N CYS A 40 5.43 19.21 -3.07
CA CYS A 40 5.98 20.56 -3.14
C CYS A 40 5.39 21.33 -4.33
N LYS A 41 5.13 22.63 -4.13
CA LYS A 41 4.72 23.57 -5.17
C LYS A 41 5.77 24.65 -5.38
N ILE A 42 5.67 25.33 -6.51
CA ILE A 42 6.52 26.49 -6.83
C ILE A 42 5.70 27.76 -6.60
N GLU A 43 6.11 28.57 -5.63
CA GLU A 43 5.52 29.89 -5.35
C GLU A 43 6.60 30.97 -5.48
N ASN A 44 6.41 31.92 -6.40
CA ASN A 44 7.38 32.99 -6.67
C ASN A 44 8.82 32.49 -6.95
N GLY A 45 8.96 31.35 -7.63
CA GLY A 45 10.24 30.71 -7.93
C GLY A 45 10.87 29.97 -6.75
N LYS A 46 10.16 29.84 -5.62
CA LYS A 46 10.61 29.09 -4.44
C LYS A 46 9.79 27.82 -4.26
N VAL A 47 10.45 26.76 -3.80
CA VAL A 47 9.79 25.50 -3.47
C VAL A 47 9.17 25.58 -2.08
N VAL A 48 7.86 25.45 -2.01
CA VAL A 48 7.07 25.42 -0.77
C VAL A 48 6.48 24.03 -0.59
N LEU A 49 6.65 23.47 0.61
CA LEU A 49 6.08 22.18 0.99
C LEU A 49 4.61 22.36 1.36
N ASP A 50 3.74 21.57 0.74
CA ASP A 50 2.34 21.44 1.12
C ASP A 50 2.24 20.35 2.21
N GLU A 51 2.36 20.79 3.47
CA GLU A 51 2.34 19.90 4.63
C GLU A 51 1.03 19.10 4.73
N LYS A 52 -0.10 19.68 4.28
CA LYS A 52 -1.40 18.99 4.29
C LYS A 52 -1.38 17.81 3.33
N ARG A 53 -0.96 18.04 2.08
CA ARG A 53 -0.84 16.96 1.09
C ARG A 53 0.15 15.90 1.52
N GLN A 54 1.27 16.30 2.14
CA GLN A 54 2.24 15.33 2.68
C GLN A 54 1.60 14.45 3.78
N GLN A 55 0.87 15.05 4.72
CA GLN A 55 0.18 14.30 5.77
C GLN A 55 -0.90 13.37 5.21
N GLU A 56 -1.65 13.81 4.19
CA GLU A 56 -2.67 12.97 3.52
C GLU A 56 -2.04 11.76 2.82
N ILE A 57 -0.91 11.94 2.12
CA ILE A 57 -0.18 10.83 1.49
C ILE A 57 0.36 9.85 2.55
N ILE A 58 0.92 10.37 3.65
CA ILE A 58 1.40 9.51 4.75
C ILE A 58 0.23 8.76 5.41
N ALA A 59 -0.89 9.43 5.62
CA ALA A 59 -2.08 8.84 6.24
C ALA A 59 -2.69 7.75 5.35
N SER A 60 -2.81 7.99 4.04
CA SER A 60 -3.30 6.99 3.07
C SER A 60 -2.39 5.77 3.00
N GLN A 61 -1.07 5.96 2.89
CA GLN A 61 -0.12 4.84 2.93
C GLN A 61 -0.18 4.03 4.24
N ARG A 62 -0.47 4.70 5.37
CA ARG A 62 -0.67 4.01 6.65
C ARG A 62 -1.97 3.21 6.66
N ALA A 63 -3.05 3.77 6.13
CA ALA A 63 -4.34 3.09 6.01
C ALA A 63 -4.23 1.84 5.11
N GLU A 64 -3.57 1.95 3.95
CA GLU A 64 -3.30 0.81 3.05
C GLU A 64 -2.54 -0.33 3.75
N LYS A 65 -1.53 0.01 4.57
CA LYS A 65 -0.80 -1.00 5.36
C LYS A 65 -1.72 -1.71 6.36
N THR A 66 -2.59 -0.95 7.04
CA THR A 66 -3.55 -1.52 7.99
C THR A 66 -4.57 -2.43 7.32
N GLU A 67 -5.07 -2.06 6.13
CA GLU A 67 -5.99 -2.90 5.35
C GLU A 67 -5.33 -4.21 4.91
N LEU A 68 -4.08 -4.16 4.45
CA LEU A 68 -3.31 -5.36 4.10
C LEU A 68 -3.07 -6.29 5.29
N GLU A 69 -2.81 -5.73 6.47
CA GLU A 69 -2.66 -6.51 7.71
C GLU A 69 -3.96 -7.22 8.08
N LEU A 70 -5.09 -6.54 7.95
CA LEU A 70 -6.41 -7.09 8.24
C LEU A 70 -6.77 -8.22 7.26
N LEU A 71 -6.51 -8.03 5.96
CA LEU A 71 -6.68 -9.08 4.94
C LEU A 71 -5.79 -10.31 5.18
N LYS A 72 -4.56 -10.13 5.69
CA LYS A 72 -3.69 -11.26 6.06
C LYS A 72 -4.25 -12.03 7.25
N GLN A 73 -4.81 -11.33 8.23
CA GLN A 73 -5.45 -11.96 9.38
C GLN A 73 -6.70 -12.74 8.95
N GLU A 74 -7.59 -12.13 8.18
CA GLU A 74 -8.81 -12.80 7.68
C GLU A 74 -8.49 -14.05 6.85
N ASN A 75 -7.45 -13.99 6.02
CA ASN A 75 -6.99 -15.17 5.27
C ASN A 75 -6.47 -16.29 6.18
N ALA A 76 -5.72 -15.94 7.23
CA ALA A 76 -5.22 -16.92 8.19
C ALA A 76 -6.39 -17.59 8.95
N ASP A 77 -7.34 -16.79 9.41
CA ASP A 77 -8.54 -17.28 10.11
C ASP A 77 -9.39 -18.18 9.19
N MET A 78 -9.53 -17.81 7.92
CA MET A 78 -10.24 -18.63 6.93
C MET A 78 -9.51 -19.96 6.66
N MET A 79 -8.18 -19.97 6.56
CA MET A 79 -7.41 -21.21 6.40
C MET A 79 -7.58 -22.15 7.61
N LEU A 80 -7.59 -21.61 8.83
CA LEU A 80 -7.86 -22.39 10.04
C LEU A 80 -9.27 -22.98 10.01
N TYR A 81 -10.27 -22.17 9.66
CA TYR A 81 -11.65 -22.63 9.54
C TYR A 81 -11.80 -23.75 8.50
N VAL A 82 -11.16 -23.62 7.34
CA VAL A 82 -11.16 -24.68 6.31
C VAL A 82 -10.54 -25.96 6.85
N ALA A 83 -9.40 -25.87 7.54
CA ALA A 83 -8.76 -27.05 8.13
C ALA A 83 -9.66 -27.75 9.18
N GLU A 84 -10.37 -26.98 10.01
CA GLU A 84 -11.33 -27.53 10.98
C GLU A 84 -12.50 -28.25 10.29
N VAL A 85 -13.07 -27.65 9.24
CA VAL A 85 -14.16 -28.25 8.47
C VAL A 85 -13.71 -29.52 7.75
N GLU A 86 -12.54 -29.52 7.14
CA GLU A 86 -11.96 -30.70 6.49
C GLU A 86 -11.71 -31.83 7.50
N GLN A 87 -11.16 -31.51 8.68
CA GLN A 87 -10.93 -32.48 9.74
C GLN A 87 -12.25 -33.10 10.21
N LYS A 88 -13.28 -32.29 10.45
CA LYS A 88 -14.60 -32.78 10.87
C LYS A 88 -15.23 -33.67 9.80
N THR A 89 -15.15 -33.28 8.54
CA THR A 89 -15.66 -34.07 7.41
C THR A 89 -14.96 -35.42 7.31
N GLN A 90 -13.65 -35.47 7.55
CA GLN A 90 -12.91 -36.73 7.59
C GLN A 90 -13.35 -37.63 8.76
N GLN A 91 -13.60 -37.06 9.94
CA GLN A 91 -14.11 -37.80 11.09
C GLN A 91 -15.51 -38.36 10.81
N ASP A 92 -16.43 -37.52 10.35
CA ASP A 92 -17.80 -37.93 10.03
C ASP A 92 -17.81 -39.06 8.97
N ASN A 93 -16.94 -38.98 7.97
CA ASN A 93 -16.79 -40.04 6.97
C ASN A 93 -16.23 -41.34 7.56
N ALA A 94 -15.26 -41.26 8.47
CA ALA A 94 -14.69 -42.44 9.14
C ALA A 94 -15.72 -43.13 10.03
N ASP A 95 -16.50 -42.36 10.79
CA ASP A 95 -17.57 -42.87 11.65
C ASP A 95 -18.68 -43.55 10.83
N LEU A 96 -19.04 -42.98 9.68
CA LEU A 96 -20.01 -43.60 8.77
C LEU A 96 -19.49 -44.93 8.21
N LEU A 97 -18.23 -44.99 7.77
CA LEU A 97 -17.62 -46.24 7.30
C LEU A 97 -17.60 -47.32 8.39
N LEU A 98 -17.26 -46.94 9.63
CA LEU A 98 -17.29 -47.86 10.77
C LEU A 98 -18.70 -48.40 11.02
N SER A 99 -19.71 -47.51 11.03
CA SER A 99 -21.11 -47.91 11.22
C SER A 99 -21.61 -48.86 10.12
N LEU A 100 -21.25 -48.62 8.86
CA LEU A 100 -21.60 -49.50 7.74
C LEU A 100 -20.95 -50.88 7.85
N ALA A 101 -19.70 -50.93 8.33
CA ALA A 101 -18.98 -52.18 8.56
C ALA A 101 -19.60 -52.98 9.72
N GLU A 102 -19.95 -52.32 10.83
CA GLU A 102 -20.64 -52.95 11.96
C GLU A 102 -22.03 -53.46 11.60
N ALA A 103 -22.75 -52.77 10.71
CA ALA A 103 -24.04 -53.19 10.20
C ALA A 103 -23.96 -54.35 9.18
N GLY A 104 -22.75 -54.76 8.76
CA GLY A 104 -22.52 -55.83 7.79
C GLY A 104 -22.96 -55.48 6.37
N VAL A 105 -23.00 -54.18 6.04
CA VAL A 105 -23.41 -53.66 4.72
C VAL A 105 -22.22 -53.54 3.74
N LEU A 106 -21.00 -53.65 4.25
CA LEU A 106 -19.72 -53.63 3.52
C LEU A 106 -19.17 -55.04 3.27
#